data_AF-A0A7S0QWV2-F1
#
_entry.id   AF-A0A7S0QWV2-F1
#
_cell.length_a   1.000
_cell.length_b   1.000
_cell.length_c   1.000
_cell.angle_alpha   90.00
_cell.angle_beta   90.00
_cell.angle_gamma   90.00
#
_symmetry.space_group_name_H-M   'P 1'
#
loop_
_entity.id
_entity.type
_entity.pdbx_description
1 polymer ?
#
loop_
_entity_poly.entity_id
_entity_poly.type
_entity_poly.pdbx_seq_one_letter_code
_entity_poly.pdbx_strand_id
1 'polypeptide(L)'
;GDAEYLVGLLSSDLLMAKQQALMAMEKLVKADGGSRAVLAVPGSVGRLCEILDPADPVTTRWAVRVLAALSLDAQGRHALAGVMEQGVGSLLDSADRETVQCAALIVGNLVLDSAGRMRVLEGGRVLQSLRGLLWDDDAKTLRYVTGALRNYTSEELPGGQGQLSDSETVARLRTLRGSTDVNTARYASAVLKNLNASR
;
A
#
# COMPACT_ATOMS: atom_id res chain seq x y z
N GLY A 1 27.16 -7.11 1.99
CA GLY A 1 27.06 -5.83 1.28
C GLY A 1 26.25 -4.85 2.10
N ASP A 2 26.04 -3.64 1.57
CA ASP A 2 25.32 -2.57 2.28
C ASP A 2 23.89 -3.00 2.65
N ALA A 3 23.21 -3.75 1.77
CA ALA A 3 21.88 -4.28 2.03
C ALA A 3 21.85 -5.23 3.25
N GLU A 4 22.77 -6.19 3.33
CA GLU A 4 22.83 -7.12 4.47
C GLU A 4 23.11 -6.39 5.79
N TYR A 5 24.00 -5.40 5.76
CA TYR A 5 24.31 -4.60 6.94
C TYR A 5 23.09 -3.79 7.40
N LEU A 6 22.42 -3.09 6.48
CA LEU A 6 21.22 -2.31 6.80
C LEU A 6 20.07 -3.18 7.30
N VAL A 7 19.85 -4.35 6.69
CA VAL A 7 18.86 -5.32 7.16
C VAL A 7 19.24 -5.88 8.53
N GLY A 8 20.53 -6.07 8.83
CA GLY A 8 21.00 -6.49 10.16
C GLY A 8 20.73 -5.45 11.24
N LEU A 9 20.88 -4.16 10.93
CA LEU A 9 20.61 -3.06 11.86
C LEU A 9 19.13 -2.93 12.25
N LEU A 10 18.21 -3.49 11.47
CA LEU A 10 16.78 -3.54 11.82
C LEU A 10 16.50 -4.29 13.14
N SER A 11 17.37 -5.25 13.49
CA SER A 11 17.30 -6.00 14.74
C SER A 11 18.06 -5.35 15.91
N SER A 12 18.65 -4.16 15.72
CA SER A 12 19.38 -3.45 16.79
C SER A 12 18.44 -2.95 17.88
N ASP A 13 18.75 -3.12 19.15
CA ASP A 13 17.95 -2.52 20.24
C ASP A 13 18.02 -0.97 20.26
N LEU A 14 18.98 -0.40 19.52
CA LEU A 14 19.13 1.05 19.41
C LEU A 14 18.14 1.60 18.38
N LEU A 15 17.08 2.27 18.86
CA LEU A 15 16.07 2.92 18.02
C LEU A 15 16.69 3.82 16.94
N MET A 16 17.69 4.61 17.31
CA MET A 16 18.40 5.49 16.37
C MET A 16 19.08 4.68 15.24
N ALA A 17 19.69 3.53 15.56
CA ALA A 17 20.31 2.68 14.55
C ALA A 17 19.27 2.11 13.58
N LYS A 18 18.12 1.64 14.09
CA LYS A 18 17.00 1.18 13.24
C LYS A 18 16.53 2.29 12.30
N GLN A 19 16.27 3.48 12.82
CA GLN A 19 15.77 4.61 12.03
C GLN A 19 16.77 5.05 10.95
N GLN A 20 18.06 5.15 11.29
CA GLN A 20 19.11 5.44 10.31
C GLN A 20 19.23 4.36 9.24
N ALA A 21 19.11 3.09 9.63
CA ALA A 21 19.11 1.98 8.70
C ALA A 21 17.92 2.06 7.73
N LEU A 22 16.72 2.36 8.21
CA LEU A 22 15.53 2.52 7.37
C LEU A 22 15.66 3.71 6.41
N MET A 23 16.17 4.85 6.88
CA MET A 23 16.41 6.02 6.02
C MET A 23 17.44 5.74 4.92
N ALA A 24 18.53 5.03 5.26
CA ALA A 24 19.52 4.61 4.29
C ALA A 24 18.96 3.56 3.32
N MET A 25 18.17 2.61 3.83
CA MET A 25 17.50 1.59 3.02
C MET A 25 16.50 2.21 2.05
N GLU A 26 15.74 3.23 2.47
CA GLU A 26 14.80 3.94 1.60
C GLU A 26 15.51 4.62 0.42
N LYS A 27 16.70 5.18 0.66
CA LYS A 27 17.55 5.72 -0.42
C LYS A 27 18.08 4.59 -1.31
N LEU A 28 18.52 3.49 -0.70
CA LEU A 28 19.06 2.33 -1.40
C LEU A 28 18.02 1.74 -2.36
N VAL A 29 16.81 1.43 -1.89
CA VAL A 29 15.76 0.82 -2.75
C VAL A 29 15.33 1.71 -3.92
N LYS A 30 15.56 3.02 -3.84
CA LYS A 30 15.30 3.98 -4.93
C LYS A 30 16.45 4.07 -5.92
N ALA A 31 17.64 3.58 -5.58
CA ALA A 31 18.78 3.50 -6.49
C ALA A 31 18.65 2.31 -7.43
N ASP A 32 19.35 2.35 -8.57
CA ASP A 32 19.34 1.26 -9.54
C ASP A 32 19.87 -0.05 -8.90
N GLY A 33 19.12 -1.13 -9.09
CA GLY A 33 19.39 -2.44 -8.48
C GLY A 33 19.18 -2.53 -6.96
N GLY A 34 18.88 -1.43 -6.26
CA GLY A 34 18.80 -1.40 -4.80
C GLY A 34 17.65 -2.23 -4.21
N SER A 35 16.45 -2.19 -4.82
CA SER A 35 15.35 -3.08 -4.42
C SER A 35 15.75 -4.55 -4.52
N ARG A 36 16.42 -4.95 -5.61
CA ARG A 36 16.90 -6.33 -5.79
C ARG A 36 17.92 -6.71 -4.71
N ALA A 37 18.81 -5.80 -4.35
CA ALA A 37 19.79 -6.03 -3.30
C ALA A 37 19.12 -6.26 -1.93
N VAL A 38 18.13 -5.44 -1.57
CA VAL A 38 17.37 -5.63 -0.32
C VAL A 38 16.55 -6.92 -0.34
N LEU A 39 15.89 -7.23 -1.46
CA LEU A 39 15.10 -8.45 -1.62
C LEU A 39 15.96 -9.73 -1.68
N ALA A 40 17.23 -9.62 -2.04
CA ALA A 40 18.18 -10.74 -2.01
C ALA A 40 18.59 -11.13 -0.58
N VAL A 41 18.43 -10.23 0.40
CA VAL A 41 18.73 -10.54 1.81
C VAL A 41 17.59 -11.38 2.40
N PRO A 42 17.85 -12.62 2.87
CA PRO A 42 16.80 -13.47 3.41
C PRO A 42 16.02 -12.84 4.56
N GLY A 43 14.70 -12.89 4.47
CA GLY A 43 13.79 -12.37 5.50
C GLY A 43 13.72 -10.85 5.61
N SER A 44 14.29 -10.09 4.66
CA SER A 44 14.30 -8.61 4.72
C SER A 44 12.89 -8.00 4.81
N VAL A 45 11.96 -8.47 3.98
CA VAL A 45 10.56 -8.00 4.01
C VAL A 45 9.86 -8.36 5.32
N GLY A 46 10.09 -9.56 5.86
CA GLY A 46 9.56 -9.98 7.17
C GLY A 46 10.03 -9.07 8.29
N ARG A 47 11.34 -8.78 8.36
CA ARG A 47 11.93 -7.86 9.35
C ARG A 47 11.38 -6.44 9.24
N LEU A 48 11.18 -5.94 8.02
CA LEU A 48 10.55 -4.63 7.81
C LEU A 48 9.09 -4.62 8.32
N CYS A 49 8.36 -5.73 8.17
CA CYS A 49 7.01 -5.86 8.71
C CYS A 49 6.97 -5.97 10.23
N GLU A 50 7.95 -6.64 10.87
CA GLU A 50 8.08 -6.72 12.33
C GLU A 50 8.29 -5.35 13.00
N ILE A 51 8.77 -4.35 12.24
CA ILE A 51 8.97 -2.98 12.72
C ILE A 51 7.69 -2.15 12.70
N LEU A 52 6.64 -2.60 12.01
CA LEU A 52 5.39 -1.85 11.86
C LEU A 52 4.62 -1.86 13.18
N ASP A 53 4.95 -0.90 14.04
CA ASP A 53 4.34 -0.70 15.35
C ASP A 53 3.53 0.62 15.36
N PRO A 54 2.20 0.55 15.56
CA PRO A 54 1.36 1.73 15.74
C PRO A 54 1.81 2.65 16.88
N ALA A 55 2.50 2.13 17.89
CA ALA A 55 3.03 2.92 19.01
C ALA A 55 4.32 3.69 18.65
N ASP A 56 5.00 3.34 17.55
CA ASP A 56 6.17 4.05 17.02
C ASP A 56 5.90 4.57 15.60
N PRO A 57 5.17 5.69 15.46
CA PRO A 57 4.80 6.23 14.16
C PRO A 57 6.01 6.70 13.34
N VAL A 58 7.12 7.08 13.97
CA VAL A 58 8.31 7.56 13.25
C VAL A 58 9.01 6.39 12.56
N THR A 59 9.27 5.30 13.29
CA THR A 59 9.95 4.14 12.72
C THR A 59 9.03 3.41 11.73
N THR A 60 7.74 3.28 12.05
CA THR A 60 6.73 2.72 11.14
C THR A 60 6.67 3.47 9.82
N ARG A 61 6.70 4.82 9.85
CA ARG A 61 6.70 5.63 8.63
C ARG A 61 7.91 5.35 7.73
N TRP A 62 9.11 5.19 8.31
CA TRP A 62 10.29 4.85 7.51
C TRP A 62 10.21 3.44 6.95
N ALA A 63 9.78 2.46 7.75
CA ALA A 63 9.62 1.09 7.31
C ALA A 63 8.58 0.95 6.18
N VAL A 64 7.41 1.57 6.32
CA VAL A 64 6.36 1.50 5.29
C VAL A 64 6.76 2.22 4.00
N ARG A 65 7.61 3.26 4.05
CA ARG A 65 8.17 3.90 2.84
C ARG A 65 9.11 2.96 2.08
N VAL A 66 9.92 2.19 2.78
CA VAL A 66 10.78 1.16 2.18
C VAL A 66 9.91 0.09 1.52
N LEU A 67 8.90 -0.41 2.23
CA LEU A 67 7.95 -1.40 1.69
C LEU A 67 7.19 -0.85 0.46
N ALA A 68 6.77 0.42 0.49
CA ALA A 68 6.11 1.07 -0.64
C ALA A 68 7.04 1.15 -1.86
N ALA A 69 8.32 1.49 -1.68
CA ALA A 69 9.28 1.49 -2.77
C ALA A 69 9.52 0.08 -3.34
N LEU A 70 9.65 -0.95 -2.49
CA LEU A 70 9.79 -2.35 -2.92
C LEU A 70 8.55 -2.83 -3.70
N SER A 71 7.35 -2.35 -3.34
CA SER A 71 6.11 -2.75 -4.02
C SER A 71 6.01 -2.27 -5.47
N LEU A 72 6.90 -1.39 -5.94
CA LEU A 72 6.88 -0.91 -7.33
C LEU A 72 7.32 -2.00 -8.32
N ASP A 73 8.14 -2.96 -7.89
CA ASP A 73 8.61 -4.06 -8.72
C ASP A 73 7.90 -5.38 -8.42
N ALA A 74 7.87 -6.30 -9.40
CA ALA A 74 7.13 -7.55 -9.28
C ALA A 74 7.70 -8.49 -8.20
N GLN A 75 9.01 -8.46 -7.96
CA GLN A 75 9.65 -9.32 -6.96
C GLN A 75 9.27 -8.86 -5.55
N GLY A 76 9.27 -7.55 -5.31
CA GLY A 76 8.86 -6.94 -4.05
C GLY A 76 7.37 -7.14 -3.79
N ARG A 77 6.51 -7.00 -4.81
CA ARG A 77 5.08 -7.34 -4.67
C ARG A 77 4.86 -8.80 -4.29
N HIS A 78 5.56 -9.72 -4.93
CA HIS A 78 5.47 -11.14 -4.59
C HIS A 78 5.90 -11.40 -3.14
N ALA A 79 7.00 -10.81 -2.69
CA ALA A 79 7.48 -10.93 -1.32
C ALA A 79 6.49 -10.33 -0.29
N LEU A 80 5.93 -9.15 -0.60
CA LEU A 80 4.97 -8.44 0.25
C LEU A 80 3.61 -9.14 0.37
N ALA A 81 3.17 -9.86 -0.67
CA ALA A 81 1.91 -10.59 -0.63
C ALA A 81 1.88 -11.61 0.52
N GLY A 82 3.02 -12.22 0.88
CA GLY A 82 3.11 -13.18 1.98
C GLY A 82 2.91 -12.57 3.38
N VAL A 83 3.09 -11.26 3.54
CA VAL A 83 3.08 -10.55 4.83
C VAL A 83 1.99 -9.47 4.92
N MET A 84 1.14 -9.36 3.90
CA MET A 84 0.15 -8.30 3.74
C MET A 84 -0.81 -8.18 4.94
N GLU A 85 -1.36 -9.31 5.38
CA GLU A 85 -2.34 -9.35 6.47
C GLU A 85 -1.73 -9.13 7.85
N GLN A 86 -0.43 -9.44 8.00
CA GLN A 86 0.27 -9.41 9.29
C GLN A 86 0.79 -8.00 9.65
N GLY A 87 0.75 -7.03 8.72
CA GLY A 87 1.22 -5.68 9.03
C GLY A 87 0.64 -4.58 8.14
N VAL A 88 0.79 -4.68 6.81
CA VAL A 88 0.47 -3.56 5.91
C VAL A 88 -1.03 -3.23 5.89
N GLY A 89 -1.90 -4.23 5.94
CA GLY A 89 -3.36 -4.02 5.93
C GLY A 89 -3.86 -3.15 7.09
N SER A 90 -3.34 -3.36 8.30
CA SER A 90 -3.73 -2.56 9.48
C SER A 90 -3.25 -1.10 9.43
N LEU A 91 -2.23 -0.80 8.63
CA LEU A 91 -1.72 0.57 8.50
C LEU A 91 -2.68 1.51 7.76
N LEU A 92 -3.68 0.98 7.05
CA LEU A 92 -4.75 1.79 6.46
C LEU A 92 -5.61 2.50 7.51
N ASP A 93 -5.63 1.98 8.75
CA ASP A 93 -6.37 2.56 9.87
C ASP A 93 -5.46 3.45 10.77
N SER A 94 -4.24 3.76 10.32
CA SER A 94 -3.28 4.57 11.09
C SER A 94 -3.71 6.03 11.23
N ALA A 95 -3.41 6.65 12.36
CA ALA A 95 -3.56 8.10 12.54
C ALA A 95 -2.48 8.90 11.79
N ASP A 96 -1.37 8.26 11.39
CA ASP A 96 -0.32 8.90 10.60
C ASP A 96 -0.66 8.86 9.11
N ARG A 97 -0.93 10.03 8.54
CA ARG A 97 -1.40 10.16 7.16
C ARG A 97 -0.39 9.68 6.12
N GLU A 98 0.91 9.91 6.33
CA GLU A 98 1.94 9.40 5.42
C GLU A 98 1.98 7.86 5.42
N THR A 99 1.80 7.24 6.59
CA THR A 99 1.67 5.80 6.74
C THR A 99 0.45 5.25 6.00
N VAL A 100 -0.73 5.85 6.15
CA VAL A 100 -1.94 5.47 5.41
C VAL A 100 -1.72 5.57 3.90
N GLN A 101 -1.11 6.66 3.44
CA GLN A 101 -0.80 6.88 2.03
C GLN A 101 0.15 5.81 1.47
N CYS A 102 1.20 5.46 2.21
CA CYS A 102 2.13 4.40 1.80
C CYS A 102 1.45 3.02 1.81
N ALA A 103 0.61 2.73 2.81
CA ALA A 103 -0.15 1.49 2.88
C ALA A 103 -1.11 1.34 1.69
N ALA A 104 -1.85 2.40 1.37
CA ALA A 104 -2.74 2.43 0.20
C ALA A 104 -1.98 2.23 -1.12
N LEU A 105 -0.79 2.82 -1.25
CA LEU A 105 0.08 2.62 -2.41
C LEU A 105 0.57 1.17 -2.50
N ILE A 106 1.01 0.56 -1.40
CA ILE A 106 1.42 -0.85 -1.36
C ILE A 106 0.25 -1.74 -1.80
N VAL A 107 -0.95 -1.55 -1.22
CA VAL A 107 -2.15 -2.32 -1.58
C VAL A 107 -2.46 -2.17 -3.07
N GLY A 108 -2.47 -0.94 -3.57
CA GLY A 108 -2.75 -0.63 -4.97
C GLY A 108 -1.75 -1.26 -5.94
N ASN A 109 -0.50 -1.41 -5.53
CA ASN A 109 0.51 -2.13 -6.30
C ASN A 109 0.31 -3.64 -6.21
N LEU A 110 0.07 -4.20 -5.02
CA LEU A 110 -0.10 -5.65 -4.81
C LEU A 110 -1.23 -6.26 -5.62
N VAL A 111 -2.34 -5.55 -5.79
CA VAL A 111 -3.49 -6.04 -6.56
C VAL A 111 -3.22 -6.16 -8.07
N LEU A 112 -2.09 -5.62 -8.56
CA LEU A 112 -1.64 -5.80 -9.93
C LEU A 112 -1.25 -7.27 -10.21
N ASP A 113 -0.78 -8.01 -9.21
CA ASP A 113 -0.44 -9.42 -9.34
C ASP A 113 -1.53 -10.31 -8.74
N SER A 114 -1.69 -11.53 -9.26
CA SER A 114 -2.72 -12.48 -8.80
C SER A 114 -2.57 -12.88 -7.33
N ALA A 115 -1.34 -13.07 -6.84
CA ALA A 115 -1.09 -13.45 -5.46
C ALA A 115 -1.47 -12.33 -4.47
N GLY A 116 -1.04 -11.09 -4.71
CA GLY A 116 -1.36 -9.95 -3.85
C GLY A 116 -2.86 -9.66 -3.84
N ARG A 117 -3.49 -9.76 -5.01
CA ARG A 117 -4.94 -9.68 -5.20
C ARG A 117 -5.73 -10.68 -4.35
N MET A 118 -5.37 -11.97 -4.36
CA MET A 118 -6.05 -12.97 -3.52
C MET A 118 -5.97 -12.60 -2.04
N ARG A 119 -4.80 -12.15 -1.58
CA ARG A 119 -4.61 -11.75 -0.18
C ARG A 119 -5.43 -10.52 0.21
N VAL A 120 -5.57 -9.55 -0.68
CA VAL A 120 -6.44 -8.38 -0.44
C VAL A 120 -7.93 -8.79 -0.43
N LEU A 121 -8.32 -9.79 -1.22
CA LEU A 121 -9.69 -10.30 -1.29
C LEU A 121 -10.09 -11.14 -0.07
N GLU A 122 -9.22 -12.05 0.37
CA GLU A 122 -9.49 -13.02 1.45
C GLU A 122 -9.78 -12.34 2.79
N GLY A 123 -9.09 -11.24 3.10
CA GLY A 123 -9.21 -10.57 4.39
C GLY A 123 -10.46 -9.71 4.57
N GLY A 124 -11.06 -9.17 3.49
CA GLY A 124 -12.21 -8.24 3.49
C GLY A 124 -11.96 -6.88 4.16
N ARG A 125 -11.27 -6.85 5.30
CA ARG A 125 -10.92 -5.67 6.09
C ARG A 125 -10.12 -4.64 5.30
N VAL A 126 -9.14 -5.07 4.52
CA VAL A 126 -8.34 -4.15 3.69
C VAL A 126 -9.23 -3.34 2.76
N LEU A 127 -10.21 -3.98 2.12
CA LEU A 127 -11.16 -3.29 1.26
C LEU A 127 -12.07 -2.36 2.07
N GLN A 128 -12.55 -2.79 3.24
CA GLN A 128 -13.36 -1.95 4.11
C GLN A 128 -12.61 -0.67 4.53
N SER A 129 -11.34 -0.78 4.91
CA SER A 129 -10.49 0.37 5.24
C SER A 129 -10.30 1.28 4.02
N LEU A 130 -9.98 0.73 2.84
CA LEU A 130 -9.90 1.52 1.61
C LEU A 130 -11.22 2.23 1.28
N ARG A 131 -12.36 1.56 1.47
CA ARG A 131 -13.68 2.15 1.26
C ARG A 131 -13.91 3.31 2.22
N GLY A 132 -13.61 3.16 3.50
CA GLY A 132 -13.71 4.22 4.51
C GLY A 132 -12.87 5.46 4.14
N LEU A 133 -11.66 5.25 3.64
CA LEU A 133 -10.76 6.32 3.22
C LEU A 133 -11.23 7.10 1.98
N LEU A 134 -12.30 6.68 1.28
CA LEU A 134 -12.90 7.50 0.23
C LEU A 134 -13.50 8.81 0.78
N TRP A 135 -13.79 8.89 2.08
CA TRP A 135 -14.30 10.09 2.74
C TRP A 135 -13.22 10.98 3.36
N ASP A 136 -11.94 10.63 3.21
CA ASP A 136 -10.83 11.46 3.65
C ASP A 136 -10.84 12.84 2.97
N ASP A 137 -10.30 13.85 3.64
CA ASP A 137 -10.19 15.23 3.12
C ASP A 137 -8.87 15.48 2.38
N ASP A 138 -7.92 14.55 2.49
CA ASP A 138 -6.61 14.63 1.89
C ASP A 138 -6.62 14.24 0.42
N ALA A 139 -6.26 15.19 -0.45
CA ALA A 139 -6.18 14.93 -1.88
C ALA A 139 -5.21 13.78 -2.23
N LYS A 140 -4.10 13.60 -1.50
CA LYS A 140 -3.10 12.57 -1.79
C LYS A 140 -3.55 11.19 -1.30
N THR A 141 -4.18 11.10 -0.13
CA THR A 141 -4.83 9.87 0.36
C THR A 141 -5.93 9.45 -0.62
N LEU A 142 -6.83 10.35 -0.99
CA LEU A 142 -7.89 10.07 -1.97
C LEU A 142 -7.32 9.57 -3.29
N ARG A 143 -6.23 10.16 -3.78
CA ARG A 143 -5.58 9.72 -5.01
C ARG A 143 -5.08 8.28 -4.92
N TYR A 144 -4.37 7.92 -3.85
CA TYR A 144 -3.83 6.58 -3.69
C TYR A 144 -4.91 5.54 -3.42
N VAL A 145 -5.88 5.86 -2.58
CA VAL A 145 -7.02 4.97 -2.27
C VAL A 145 -7.85 4.72 -3.52
N THR A 146 -8.22 5.77 -4.25
CA THR A 146 -9.00 5.60 -5.49
C THR A 146 -8.19 4.87 -6.56
N GLY A 147 -6.88 5.09 -6.64
CA GLY A 147 -5.97 4.33 -7.51
C GLY A 147 -5.93 2.85 -7.15
N ALA A 148 -5.84 2.52 -5.86
CA ALA A 148 -5.89 1.14 -5.38
C ALA A 148 -7.22 0.46 -5.72
N LEU A 149 -8.35 1.14 -5.49
CA LEU A 149 -9.68 0.63 -5.85
C LEU A 149 -9.86 0.48 -7.36
N ARG A 150 -9.27 1.37 -8.17
CA ARG A 150 -9.27 1.24 -9.64
C ARG A 150 -8.56 -0.03 -10.08
N ASN A 151 -7.42 -0.33 -9.46
CA ASN A 151 -6.70 -1.57 -9.76
C ASN A 151 -7.47 -2.79 -9.25
N TYR A 152 -8.10 -2.70 -8.08
CA TYR A 152 -8.89 -3.76 -7.45
C TYR A 152 -10.22 -4.08 -8.18
N THR A 153 -10.76 -3.15 -8.96
CA THR A 153 -12.02 -3.36 -9.68
C THR A 153 -11.83 -3.74 -11.14
N SER A 154 -10.60 -3.83 -11.64
CA SER A 154 -10.36 -4.12 -13.06
C SER A 154 -11.06 -5.40 -13.53
N GLU A 155 -11.47 -5.47 -14.80
CA GLU A 155 -12.22 -6.61 -15.35
C GLU A 155 -11.49 -7.96 -15.24
N GLU A 156 -10.17 -7.93 -15.02
CA GLU A 156 -9.34 -9.09 -14.73
C GLU A 156 -9.58 -9.67 -13.30
N LEU A 157 -10.55 -9.12 -12.55
CA LEU A 157 -10.85 -9.40 -11.14
C LEU A 157 -12.33 -9.79 -10.90
N PRO A 158 -12.71 -11.05 -11.16
CA PRO A 158 -14.04 -11.53 -10.77
C PRO A 158 -14.21 -11.45 -9.25
N GLY A 159 -15.25 -10.76 -8.77
CA GLY A 159 -15.64 -10.72 -7.35
C GLY A 159 -15.37 -9.40 -6.61
N GLY A 160 -14.37 -8.62 -7.03
CA GLY A 160 -14.05 -7.34 -6.37
C GLY A 160 -15.14 -6.26 -6.57
N GLN A 161 -15.82 -6.30 -7.72
CA GLN A 161 -16.85 -5.33 -8.08
C GLN A 161 -18.06 -5.37 -7.13
N GLY A 162 -18.49 -6.57 -6.72
CA GLY A 162 -19.69 -6.72 -5.86
C GLY A 162 -19.54 -6.01 -4.52
N GLN A 163 -18.33 -5.96 -3.96
CA GLN A 163 -18.07 -5.41 -2.62
C GLN A 163 -18.04 -3.86 -2.59
N LEU A 164 -17.93 -3.20 -3.74
CA LEU A 164 -17.94 -1.74 -3.87
C LEU A 164 -19.18 -1.20 -4.59
N SER A 165 -20.14 -2.07 -4.89
CA SER A 165 -21.35 -1.73 -5.66
C SER A 165 -22.48 -1.15 -4.81
N ASP A 166 -22.25 -0.92 -3.51
CA ASP A 166 -23.25 -0.28 -2.66
C ASP A 166 -23.50 1.18 -3.08
N SER A 167 -24.73 1.66 -2.86
CA SER A 167 -25.19 2.96 -3.37
C SER A 167 -24.40 4.14 -2.81
N GLU A 168 -23.92 4.02 -1.56
CA GLU A 168 -23.18 5.08 -0.87
C GLU A 168 -21.77 5.22 -1.47
N THR A 169 -21.05 4.11 -1.63
CA THR A 169 -19.74 4.07 -2.27
C THR A 169 -19.80 4.58 -3.71
N VAL A 170 -20.79 4.12 -4.49
CA VAL A 170 -20.99 4.58 -5.88
C VAL A 170 -21.28 6.10 -5.92
N ALA A 171 -22.13 6.60 -5.03
CA ALA A 171 -22.40 8.05 -4.94
C ALA A 171 -21.13 8.84 -4.60
N ARG A 172 -20.33 8.36 -3.65
CA ARG A 172 -19.06 9.00 -3.28
C ARG A 172 -18.07 9.03 -4.45
N LEU A 173 -17.94 7.94 -5.20
CA LEU A 173 -17.09 7.88 -6.40
C LEU A 173 -17.58 8.84 -7.49
N ARG A 174 -18.89 9.05 -7.64
CA ARG A 174 -19.44 10.07 -8.55
C ARG A 174 -19.07 11.48 -8.13
N THR A 175 -19.03 11.78 -6.83
CA THR A 175 -18.50 13.05 -6.32
C THR A 175 -17.01 13.19 -6.64
N LEU A 176 -16.20 12.16 -6.37
CA LEU A 176 -14.76 12.17 -6.62
C LEU A 176 -14.39 12.27 -8.10
N ARG A 177 -15.26 11.81 -9.01
CA ARG A 177 -15.13 12.04 -10.47
C ARG A 177 -15.08 13.54 -10.83
N GLY A 178 -15.66 14.41 -9.99
CA GLY A 178 -15.57 15.87 -10.13
C GLY A 178 -14.42 16.52 -9.36
N SER A 179 -13.47 15.75 -8.81
CA SER A 179 -12.33 16.27 -8.06
C SER A 179 -11.43 17.18 -8.91
N THR A 180 -10.86 18.20 -8.30
CA THR A 180 -9.82 19.05 -8.91
C THR A 180 -8.49 18.30 -9.09
N ASP A 181 -8.26 17.21 -8.35
CA ASP A 181 -7.16 16.30 -8.60
C ASP A 181 -7.47 15.39 -9.79
N VAL A 182 -6.82 15.68 -10.93
CA VAL A 182 -7.03 14.97 -12.21
C VAL A 182 -6.85 13.45 -12.07
N ASN A 183 -5.89 13.01 -11.25
CA ASN A 183 -5.66 11.58 -11.03
C ASN A 183 -6.81 10.92 -10.27
N THR A 184 -7.27 11.53 -9.18
CA THR A 184 -8.43 11.07 -8.41
C THR A 184 -9.68 11.01 -9.30
N ALA A 185 -9.97 12.06 -10.06
CA ALA A 185 -11.12 12.11 -10.98
C ALA A 185 -11.07 11.00 -12.04
N ARG A 186 -9.88 10.78 -12.62
CA ARG A 186 -9.64 9.71 -13.60
C ARG A 186 -9.80 8.32 -12.99
N TYR A 187 -9.24 8.09 -11.80
CA TYR A 187 -9.35 6.81 -11.12
C TYR A 187 -10.80 6.52 -10.70
N ALA A 188 -11.51 7.50 -10.16
CA ALA A 188 -12.93 7.37 -9.79
C ALA A 188 -13.80 7.01 -11.00
N SER A 189 -13.54 7.65 -12.15
CA SER A 189 -14.23 7.32 -13.41
C SER A 189 -13.98 5.87 -13.83
N ALA A 190 -12.74 5.40 -13.71
CA ALA A 190 -12.39 4.02 -14.03
C ALA A 190 -13.05 3.02 -13.09
N VAL A 191 -13.07 3.29 -11.78
CA VAL A 191 -13.80 2.46 -10.80
C VAL A 191 -15.28 2.39 -11.17
N LEU A 192 -15.94 3.54 -11.40
CA LEU A 192 -17.35 3.57 -11.79
C LEU A 192 -17.63 2.81 -13.09
N LYS A 193 -16.72 2.86 -14.06
CA LYS A 193 -16.82 2.07 -15.29
C LYS A 193 -16.76 0.57 -14.97
N ASN A 194 -15.76 0.17 -14.20
CA ASN A 194 -15.57 -1.23 -13.80
C ASN A 194 -16.76 -1.79 -13.01
N LEU A 195 -17.44 -0.95 -12.23
CA LEU A 195 -18.65 -1.30 -11.49
C LEU A 195 -19.93 -1.27 -12.34
N ASN A 196 -19.86 -0.96 -13.64
CA ASN A 196 -21.01 -0.67 -14.51
C ASN A 196 -21.93 0.43 -13.96
N ALA A 197 -21.37 1.36 -13.18
CA ALA A 197 -22.08 2.41 -12.45
C ALA A 197 -21.84 3.82 -13.00
N SER A 198 -21.38 3.94 -14.25
CA SER A 198 -20.98 5.22 -14.87
C SER A 198 -22.12 6.22 -15.11
N ARG A 199 -23.38 5.75 -15.11
CA ARG A 199 -24.58 6.56 -15.34
C ARG A 199 -24.91 7.44 -14.13
#